data_AF-A0A1R1JDB6-F1
#
_entry.id   AF-A0A1R1JDB6-F1
#
_cell.length_a   1.000
_cell.length_b   1.000
_cell.length_c   1.000
_cell.angle_alpha   90.00
_cell.angle_beta   90.00
_cell.angle_gamma   90.00
#
_symmetry.space_group_name_H-M   'P 1'
#
loop_
_entity.id
_entity.type
_entity.pdbx_description
1 polymer ?
#
loop_
_entity_poly.entity_id
_entity_poly.type
_entity_poly.pdbx_seq_one_letter_code
_entity_poly.pdbx_strand_id
1 'polypeptide(L)'
;MNETLETITFKEIPGAIPNRGLLQADINLYGLTYTQEVSDAHAENGTHPGIHLEPGLWLNVPRTENPQDLPTVARLATIPHGTSILMQGSAFSFDGQPPIAPESIVPFPIGDPGHPLPSHDFPEMNLSIPSAFRTPPQDIPNVTQAWVDNPNVVLNSGLAGKHVTHTTTLHISTRPLNPPGTGGGTSNIAFLQGAAGGPNADAARVDAIFWIERYQENGQTKVQLQYTQKVILDFNGLSWPHVSVATLQKKY
;
A
#
# COMPACT_ATOMS: atom_id res chain seq x y z
N MET A 1 7.16 13.67 -2.58
CA MET A 1 7.50 12.35 -3.15
C MET A 1 8.97 12.13 -2.94
N ASN A 2 9.37 10.97 -2.42
CA ASN A 2 10.76 10.59 -2.23
C ASN A 2 11.04 9.34 -3.06
N GLU A 3 12.30 9.15 -3.43
CA GLU A 3 12.79 7.85 -3.91
C GLU A 3 13.17 7.02 -2.69
N THR A 4 12.85 5.73 -2.69
CA THR A 4 13.04 4.88 -1.52
C THR A 4 13.74 3.58 -1.85
N LEU A 5 14.53 3.09 -0.90
CA LEU A 5 15.04 1.72 -0.88
C LEU A 5 14.16 0.91 0.06
N GLU A 6 13.70 -0.24 -0.39
CA GLU A 6 12.74 -1.04 0.36
C GLU A 6 13.14 -2.52 0.42
N THR A 7 12.95 -3.13 1.58
CA THR A 7 13.03 -4.58 1.78
C THR A 7 11.79 -5.06 2.51
N ILE A 8 11.14 -6.10 1.98
CA ILE A 8 10.08 -6.83 2.67
C ILE A 8 10.55 -8.26 2.92
N THR A 9 10.58 -8.65 4.19
CA THR A 9 10.92 -10.03 4.60
C THR A 9 9.65 -10.74 5.04
N PHE A 10 9.36 -11.89 4.45
CA PHE A 10 8.26 -12.76 4.83
C PHE A 10 8.77 -14.01 5.53
N LYS A 11 8.06 -14.45 6.57
CA LYS A 11 8.32 -15.71 7.27
C LYS A 11 7.01 -16.42 7.54
N GLU A 12 6.96 -17.71 7.22
CA GLU A 12 5.78 -18.54 7.47
C GLU A 12 5.46 -18.64 8.96
N ILE A 13 4.17 -18.54 9.30
CA ILE A 13 3.66 -18.92 10.60
C ILE A 13 3.40 -20.42 10.57
N PRO A 14 4.13 -21.23 11.35
CA PRO A 14 3.96 -22.67 11.31
C PRO A 14 2.61 -23.09 11.89
N GLY A 15 1.84 -23.84 11.11
CA GLY A 15 0.58 -24.46 11.54
C GLY A 15 -0.66 -23.58 11.40
N ALA A 16 -1.77 -24.08 11.92
CA ALA A 16 -3.07 -23.42 11.88
C ALA A 16 -3.17 -22.33 12.97
N ILE A 17 -3.85 -21.23 12.63
CA ILE A 17 -4.21 -20.14 13.54
C ILE A 17 -5.72 -20.25 13.81
N PRO A 18 -6.15 -20.87 14.93
CA PRO A 18 -7.56 -21.16 15.17
C PRO A 18 -8.35 -19.91 15.57
N ASN A 19 -9.54 -19.73 15.00
CA ASN A 19 -10.53 -18.74 15.38
C ASN A 19 -11.84 -19.42 15.80
N ARG A 20 -12.47 -18.91 16.86
CA ARG A 20 -13.73 -19.45 17.40
C ARG A 20 -14.94 -18.93 16.64
N GLY A 21 -15.85 -19.82 16.29
CA GLY A 21 -17.13 -19.50 15.69
C GLY A 21 -18.28 -19.64 16.68
N LEU A 22 -19.24 -18.70 16.65
CA LEU A 22 -20.54 -18.84 17.32
C LEU A 22 -21.64 -19.16 16.32
N LEU A 23 -21.71 -18.40 15.21
CA LEU A 23 -22.74 -18.52 14.17
C LEU A 23 -22.29 -19.35 12.96
N GLN A 24 -21.08 -19.91 13.01
CA GLN A 24 -20.51 -20.91 12.11
C GLN A 24 -19.53 -21.78 12.93
N ALA A 25 -19.02 -22.86 12.35
CA ALA A 25 -17.97 -23.65 12.97
C ALA A 25 -16.66 -22.86 13.14
N ASP A 26 -15.79 -23.33 14.02
CA ASP A 26 -14.42 -22.81 14.13
C ASP A 26 -13.71 -22.87 12.77
N ILE A 27 -12.88 -21.87 12.50
CA ILE A 27 -12.07 -21.82 11.28
C ILE A 27 -10.59 -21.77 11.65
N ASN A 28 -9.74 -22.24 10.74
CA ASN A 28 -8.30 -22.09 10.85
C ASN A 28 -7.82 -21.12 9.77
N LEU A 29 -7.11 -20.09 10.20
CA LEU A 29 -6.35 -19.22 9.31
C LEU A 29 -4.94 -19.80 9.13
N TYR A 30 -4.26 -19.36 8.07
CA TYR A 30 -2.84 -19.64 7.82
C TYR A 30 -2.18 -18.35 7.38
N GLY A 31 -0.87 -18.18 7.62
CA GLY A 31 -0.29 -16.87 7.34
C GLY A 31 1.21 -16.78 7.36
N LEU A 32 1.67 -15.56 7.13
CA LEU A 32 3.06 -15.14 7.16
C LEU A 32 3.17 -13.97 8.15
N THR A 33 4.23 -13.92 8.94
CA THR A 33 4.71 -12.64 9.48
C THR A 33 5.47 -11.91 8.38
N TYR A 34 5.41 -10.58 8.37
CA TYR A 34 6.29 -9.78 7.53
C TYR A 34 6.89 -8.60 8.29
N THR A 35 8.05 -8.14 7.82
CA THR A 35 8.64 -6.86 8.19
C THR A 35 8.95 -6.09 6.91
N GLN A 36 8.47 -4.85 6.81
CA GLN A 36 8.77 -3.90 5.75
C GLN A 36 9.72 -2.83 6.30
N GLU A 37 10.86 -2.65 5.65
CA GLU A 37 11.87 -1.65 5.96
C GLU A 37 12.01 -0.72 4.75
N VAL A 38 11.88 0.58 4.99
CA VAL A 38 12.02 1.61 3.96
C VAL A 38 13.03 2.66 4.42
N SER A 39 13.97 2.96 3.55
CA SER A 39 14.95 4.05 3.70
C SER A 39 14.82 5.04 2.55
N ASP A 40 15.23 6.28 2.79
CA ASP A 40 15.35 7.27 1.73
C ASP A 40 16.49 6.88 0.77
N ALA A 41 16.26 6.98 -0.54
CA ALA A 41 17.30 6.73 -1.52
C ALA A 41 18.32 7.88 -1.59
N HIS A 42 17.96 9.08 -1.11
CA HIS A 42 18.92 10.14 -0.88
C HIS A 42 19.79 9.80 0.35
N ALA A 43 21.10 9.67 0.14
CA ALA A 43 22.04 9.38 1.21
C ALA A 43 22.50 10.67 1.90
N GLU A 44 22.29 10.77 3.21
CA GLU A 44 22.85 11.81 4.04
C GLU A 44 24.15 11.30 4.68
N ASN A 45 25.27 12.00 4.47
CA ASN A 45 26.59 11.62 4.97
C ASN A 45 27.00 10.16 4.62
N GLY A 46 26.59 9.69 3.46
CA GLY A 46 26.89 8.32 2.98
C GLY A 46 25.99 7.23 3.58
N THR A 47 24.94 7.59 4.32
CA THR A 47 23.95 6.66 4.88
C THR A 47 22.55 6.97 4.40
N HIS A 48 21.77 5.93 4.10
CA HIS A 48 20.36 6.05 3.73
C HIS A 48 19.50 6.07 5.00
N PRO A 49 18.90 7.21 5.38
CA PRO A 49 18.13 7.30 6.61
C PRO A 49 16.89 6.40 6.53
N GLY A 50 16.63 5.64 7.59
CA GLY A 50 15.41 4.84 7.71
C GLY A 50 14.21 5.75 7.90
N ILE A 51 13.17 5.58 7.08
CA ILE A 51 11.95 6.39 7.11
C ILE A 51 10.71 5.59 7.55
N HIS A 52 10.76 4.25 7.46
CA HIS A 52 9.65 3.38 7.85
C HIS A 52 10.15 1.99 8.28
N LEU A 53 9.57 1.47 9.36
CA LEU A 53 9.72 0.08 9.81
C LEU A 53 8.36 -0.42 10.26
N GLU A 54 7.81 -1.41 9.57
CA GLU A 54 6.46 -1.92 9.82
C GLU A 54 6.47 -3.46 9.93
N PRO A 55 6.21 -4.01 11.12
CA PRO A 55 5.89 -5.42 11.27
C PRO A 55 4.39 -5.68 11.06
N GLY A 56 4.05 -6.87 10.58
CA GLY A 56 2.67 -7.27 10.41
C GLY A 56 2.47 -8.75 10.06
N LEU A 57 1.23 -9.08 9.71
CA LEU A 57 0.80 -10.41 9.29
C LEU A 57 0.11 -10.35 7.94
N TRP A 58 0.34 -11.37 7.12
CA TRP A 58 -0.56 -11.76 6.03
C TRP A 58 -1.31 -13.02 6.43
N LEU A 59 -2.63 -13.02 6.28
CA LEU A 59 -3.50 -14.13 6.63
C LEU A 59 -4.30 -14.58 5.39
N ASN A 60 -4.30 -15.88 5.14
CA ASN A 60 -5.25 -16.56 4.28
C ASN A 60 -6.47 -16.94 5.12
N VAL A 61 -7.62 -16.36 4.77
CA VAL A 61 -8.89 -16.57 5.46
C VAL A 61 -9.72 -17.52 4.60
N PRO A 62 -10.10 -18.70 5.13
CA PRO A 62 -10.91 -19.65 4.37
C PRO A 62 -12.31 -19.07 4.10
N ARG A 63 -13.08 -19.75 3.24
CA ARG A 63 -14.51 -19.47 3.08
C ARG A 63 -15.20 -19.47 4.44
N THR A 64 -16.07 -18.51 4.66
CA THR A 64 -16.92 -18.42 5.85
C THR A 64 -18.38 -18.59 5.47
N GLU A 65 -19.18 -19.10 6.41
CA GLU A 65 -20.64 -19.22 6.29
C GLU A 65 -21.36 -18.06 6.99
N ASN A 66 -20.73 -17.48 8.01
CA ASN A 66 -21.25 -16.31 8.72
C ASN A 66 -20.11 -15.38 9.22
N PRO A 67 -19.85 -14.24 8.55
CA PRO A 67 -20.49 -13.78 7.31
C PRO A 67 -20.25 -14.75 6.15
N GLN A 68 -21.13 -14.76 5.15
CA GLN A 68 -20.97 -15.63 3.98
C GLN A 68 -20.01 -14.99 2.97
N ASP A 69 -18.72 -15.30 3.08
CA ASP A 69 -17.68 -14.77 2.21
C ASP A 69 -16.92 -15.92 1.50
N LEU A 70 -16.48 -15.67 0.27
CA LEU A 70 -15.48 -16.50 -0.40
C LEU A 70 -14.14 -16.41 0.36
N PRO A 71 -13.15 -17.28 0.08
CA PRO A 71 -11.82 -17.12 0.64
C PRO A 71 -11.26 -15.72 0.39
N THR A 72 -10.64 -15.13 1.40
CA THR A 72 -10.08 -13.78 1.37
C THR A 72 -8.64 -13.79 1.88
N VAL A 73 -7.95 -12.69 1.65
CA VAL A 73 -6.63 -12.42 2.24
C VAL A 73 -6.71 -11.18 3.11
N ALA A 74 -6.03 -11.18 4.25
CA ALA A 74 -5.94 -10.04 5.14
C ALA A 74 -4.48 -9.65 5.40
N ARG A 75 -4.21 -8.35 5.50
CA ARG A 75 -2.96 -7.77 5.98
C ARG A 75 -3.24 -6.98 7.26
N LEU A 76 -2.55 -7.36 8.34
CA LEU A 76 -2.57 -6.63 9.61
C LEU A 76 -1.21 -6.00 9.82
N ALA A 77 -1.17 -4.73 10.24
CA ALA A 77 0.10 -4.02 10.44
C ALA A 77 0.05 -3.02 11.60
N THR A 78 1.21 -2.76 12.19
CA THR A 78 1.44 -1.63 13.11
C THR A 78 2.48 -0.69 12.51
N ILE A 79 2.07 0.55 12.29
CA ILE A 79 2.79 1.56 11.52
C ILE A 79 3.48 2.50 12.51
N PRO A 80 4.77 2.82 12.32
CA PRO A 80 5.57 3.59 13.29
C PRO A 80 5.09 5.04 13.46
N HIS A 81 4.18 5.49 12.60
CA HIS A 81 3.50 6.79 12.65
C HIS A 81 2.33 6.83 13.65
N GLY A 82 2.06 5.74 14.37
CA GLY A 82 1.02 5.68 15.41
C GLY A 82 -0.34 5.18 14.90
N THR A 83 -0.33 4.31 13.89
CA THR A 83 -1.54 3.70 13.33
C THR A 83 -1.41 2.19 13.34
N SER A 84 -2.50 1.47 13.55
CA SER A 84 -2.62 0.05 13.21
C SER A 84 -3.73 -0.14 12.19
N ILE A 85 -3.58 -1.14 11.32
CA ILE A 85 -4.53 -1.41 10.25
C ILE A 85 -4.89 -2.89 10.16
N LEU A 86 -6.11 -3.13 9.73
CA LEU A 86 -6.56 -4.41 9.17
C LEU A 86 -7.10 -4.11 7.78
N MET A 87 -6.43 -4.62 6.76
CA MET A 87 -6.90 -4.59 5.37
C MET A 87 -7.34 -6.00 4.98
N GLN A 88 -8.50 -6.16 4.36
CA GLN A 88 -8.97 -7.46 3.90
C GLN A 88 -9.61 -7.35 2.52
N GLY A 89 -9.53 -8.43 1.74
CA GLY A 89 -10.11 -8.47 0.41
C GLY A 89 -9.80 -9.76 -0.34
N SER A 90 -9.78 -9.68 -1.66
CA SER A 90 -9.71 -10.85 -2.54
C SER A 90 -8.30 -11.14 -3.04
N ALA A 91 -8.03 -12.42 -3.29
CA ALA A 91 -6.88 -12.89 -4.06
C ALA A 91 -7.35 -13.62 -5.33
N PHE A 92 -6.77 -13.29 -6.48
CA PHE A 92 -7.10 -13.94 -7.76
C PHE A 92 -5.92 -13.88 -8.71
N SER A 93 -5.92 -14.73 -9.75
CA SER A 93 -4.81 -14.82 -10.70
C SER A 93 -5.30 -14.82 -12.15
N PHE A 94 -4.46 -14.33 -13.04
CA PHE A 94 -4.67 -14.34 -14.49
C PHE A 94 -3.33 -14.38 -15.22
N ASP A 95 -3.36 -14.74 -16.51
CA ASP A 95 -2.17 -14.75 -17.34
C ASP A 95 -1.89 -13.37 -17.92
N GLY A 96 -0.60 -13.02 -18.00
CA GLY A 96 -0.14 -11.73 -18.49
C GLY A 96 0.13 -10.68 -17.40
N GLN A 97 0.42 -9.47 -17.87
CA GLN A 97 0.80 -8.30 -17.08
C GLN A 97 -0.38 -7.71 -16.29
N PRO A 98 -0.17 -7.17 -15.07
CA PRO A 98 -1.22 -6.53 -14.30
C PRO A 98 -1.81 -5.29 -14.99
N PRO A 99 -3.13 -5.07 -14.88
CA PRO A 99 -3.75 -3.80 -15.26
C PRO A 99 -3.46 -2.75 -14.18
N ILE A 100 -2.51 -1.85 -14.45
CA ILE A 100 -2.14 -0.76 -13.53
C ILE A 100 -2.93 0.49 -13.90
N ALA A 101 -3.92 0.82 -13.09
CA ALA A 101 -4.67 2.07 -13.23
C ALA A 101 -3.82 3.28 -12.76
N PRO A 102 -4.04 4.49 -13.29
CA PRO A 102 -3.49 5.71 -12.71
C PRO A 102 -3.90 5.90 -11.25
N GLU A 103 -3.02 6.51 -10.46
CA GLU A 103 -3.32 6.94 -9.09
C GLU A 103 -2.97 8.42 -8.93
N SER A 104 -3.71 9.13 -8.10
CA SER A 104 -3.54 10.57 -7.88
C SER A 104 -3.20 10.86 -6.42
N ILE A 105 -2.35 11.87 -6.22
CA ILE A 105 -2.03 12.41 -4.90
C ILE A 105 -2.80 13.70 -4.58
N VAL A 106 -3.67 14.16 -5.49
CA VAL A 106 -4.38 15.44 -5.36
C VAL A 106 -5.42 15.38 -4.23
N PRO A 107 -5.40 16.32 -3.27
CA PRO A 107 -6.37 16.36 -2.18
C PRO A 107 -7.79 16.59 -2.66
N PHE A 108 -8.76 16.13 -1.86
CA PHE A 108 -10.19 16.30 -2.13
C PHE A 108 -10.94 16.54 -0.81
N PRO A 109 -12.14 17.15 -0.83
CA PRO A 109 -12.94 17.34 0.38
C PRO A 109 -13.28 16.00 1.05
N ILE A 110 -13.23 15.94 2.39
CA ILE A 110 -13.54 14.69 3.12
C ILE A 110 -14.91 14.15 2.71
N GLY A 111 -14.95 12.87 2.33
CA GLY A 111 -16.16 12.20 1.88
C GLY A 111 -16.52 12.42 0.41
N ASP A 112 -15.75 13.21 -0.34
CA ASP A 112 -16.01 13.53 -1.75
C ASP A 112 -14.82 13.28 -2.69
N PRO A 113 -14.40 12.02 -2.87
CA PRO A 113 -13.26 11.67 -3.73
C PRO A 113 -13.50 11.96 -5.22
N GLY A 114 -14.74 12.26 -5.63
CA GLY A 114 -15.08 12.58 -7.02
C GLY A 114 -14.78 14.03 -7.42
N HIS A 115 -14.48 14.89 -6.45
CA HIS A 115 -14.25 16.32 -6.66
C HIS A 115 -12.89 16.74 -6.09
N PRO A 116 -11.76 16.30 -6.70
CA PRO A 116 -10.44 16.74 -6.28
C PRO A 116 -10.28 18.26 -6.45
N LEU A 117 -9.50 18.84 -5.56
CA LEU A 117 -9.12 20.25 -5.65
C LEU A 117 -8.22 20.50 -6.88
N PRO A 118 -8.17 21.73 -7.41
CA PRO A 118 -7.26 22.06 -8.49
C PRO A 118 -5.80 21.84 -8.09
N SER A 119 -5.04 21.05 -8.85
CA SER A 119 -3.64 20.73 -8.51
C SER A 119 -2.73 21.96 -8.45
N HIS A 120 -3.07 23.05 -9.14
CA HIS A 120 -2.31 24.30 -9.09
C HIS A 120 -2.40 25.04 -7.75
N ASP A 121 -3.36 24.68 -6.89
CA ASP A 121 -3.46 25.18 -5.51
C ASP A 121 -2.38 24.55 -4.60
N PHE A 122 -1.66 23.53 -5.09
CA PHE A 122 -0.61 22.78 -4.39
C PHE A 122 0.73 22.93 -5.12
N PRO A 123 1.48 24.04 -4.91
CA PRO A 123 2.73 24.31 -5.62
C PRO A 123 3.78 23.20 -5.43
N GLU A 124 3.77 22.48 -4.30
CA GLU A 124 4.62 21.33 -4.04
C GLU A 124 4.44 20.16 -5.01
N MET A 125 3.30 20.08 -5.70
CA MET A 125 3.03 19.07 -6.73
C MET A 125 3.69 19.39 -8.06
N ASN A 126 4.18 20.62 -8.26
CA ASN A 126 4.91 20.99 -9.47
C ASN A 126 6.41 20.99 -9.17
N LEU A 127 7.16 20.07 -9.78
CA LEU A 127 8.59 19.92 -9.55
C LEU A 127 9.40 21.17 -9.96
N SER A 128 8.88 21.97 -10.91
CA SER A 128 9.51 23.23 -11.33
C SER A 128 9.32 24.38 -10.34
N ILE A 129 8.42 24.24 -9.36
CA ILE A 129 8.17 25.24 -8.32
C ILE A 129 8.93 24.82 -7.04
N PRO A 130 9.84 25.66 -6.53
CA PRO A 130 10.47 25.42 -5.24
C PRO A 130 9.42 25.38 -4.12
N SER A 131 9.53 24.41 -3.22
CA SER A 131 8.65 24.27 -2.06
C SER A 131 9.43 23.79 -0.85
N ALA A 132 9.10 24.31 0.32
CA ALA A 132 9.63 23.83 1.60
C ALA A 132 8.94 22.54 2.08
N PHE A 133 7.84 22.14 1.44
CA PHE A 133 7.04 20.95 1.80
C PHE A 133 7.39 19.70 0.98
N ARG A 134 8.46 19.76 0.18
CA ARG A 134 8.91 18.66 -0.67
C ARG A 134 10.44 18.58 -0.65
N THR A 135 10.97 17.36 -0.73
CA THR A 135 12.39 17.11 -0.96
C THR A 135 12.86 17.84 -2.21
N PRO A 136 13.97 18.61 -2.13
CA PRO A 136 14.45 19.40 -3.26
C PRO A 136 14.76 18.52 -4.49
N PRO A 137 14.45 18.96 -5.73
CA PRO A 137 14.66 18.15 -6.93
C PRO A 137 16.08 17.61 -7.11
N GLN A 138 17.10 18.34 -6.66
CA GLN A 138 18.50 17.92 -6.74
C GLN A 138 18.82 16.68 -5.87
N ASP A 139 18.02 16.45 -4.83
CA ASP A 139 18.21 15.35 -3.88
C ASP A 139 17.43 14.09 -4.31
N ILE A 140 16.48 14.24 -5.24
CA ILE A 140 15.64 13.17 -5.83
C ILE A 140 15.70 13.21 -7.37
N PRO A 141 16.89 13.06 -7.98
CA PRO A 141 17.12 13.38 -9.39
C PRO A 141 16.34 12.51 -10.39
N ASN A 142 15.80 11.35 -9.99
CA ASN A 142 15.01 10.52 -10.90
C ASN A 142 13.50 10.76 -10.79
N VAL A 143 13.03 11.55 -9.82
CA VAL A 143 11.61 11.88 -9.69
C VAL A 143 11.22 12.84 -10.80
N THR A 144 10.30 12.41 -11.65
CA THR A 144 9.77 13.20 -12.78
C THR A 144 8.39 13.77 -12.47
N GLN A 145 7.96 14.80 -13.20
CA GLN A 145 6.62 15.36 -13.03
C GLN A 145 5.53 14.30 -13.30
N ALA A 146 5.75 13.41 -14.27
CA ALA A 146 4.84 12.32 -14.56
C ALA A 146 4.66 11.34 -13.39
N TRP A 147 5.68 11.19 -12.52
CA TRP A 147 5.58 10.36 -11.32
C TRP A 147 4.81 11.07 -10.21
N VAL A 148 4.92 12.40 -10.12
CA VAL A 148 4.12 13.19 -9.17
C VAL A 148 2.65 13.23 -9.59
N ASP A 149 2.38 13.40 -10.88
CA ASP A 149 1.03 13.42 -11.44
C ASP A 149 0.35 12.06 -11.34
N ASN A 150 1.13 10.98 -11.51
CA ASN A 150 0.66 9.61 -11.40
C ASN A 150 1.77 8.67 -10.87
N PRO A 151 1.82 8.40 -9.56
CA PRO A 151 2.84 7.53 -8.98
C PRO A 151 2.87 6.13 -9.60
N ASN A 152 1.74 5.60 -10.05
CA ASN A 152 1.67 4.27 -10.64
C ASN A 152 2.41 4.17 -12.00
N VAL A 153 2.83 5.28 -12.62
CA VAL A 153 3.73 5.25 -13.79
C VAL A 153 5.05 4.55 -13.47
N VAL A 154 5.56 4.66 -12.23
CA VAL A 154 6.79 3.99 -11.78
C VAL A 154 6.70 2.47 -11.95
N LEU A 155 5.51 1.90 -11.75
CA LEU A 155 5.29 0.46 -11.86
C LEU A 155 5.40 -0.01 -13.31
N ASN A 156 5.01 0.81 -14.29
CA ASN A 156 5.19 0.47 -15.71
C ASN A 156 6.67 0.36 -16.10
N SER A 157 7.54 1.20 -15.52
CA SER A 157 8.98 1.09 -15.70
C SER A 157 9.52 -0.24 -15.16
N GLY A 158 8.94 -0.76 -14.07
CA GLY A 158 9.24 -2.07 -13.52
C GLY A 158 8.85 -3.24 -14.43
N LEU A 159 8.03 -3.00 -15.46
CA LEU A 159 7.53 -4.00 -16.41
C LEU A 159 8.18 -3.87 -17.80
N ALA A 160 8.83 -2.74 -18.07
CA ALA A 160 9.47 -2.47 -19.34
C ALA A 160 10.48 -3.58 -19.72
N GLY A 161 10.34 -4.13 -20.92
CA GLY A 161 11.20 -5.19 -21.44
C GLY A 161 10.96 -6.59 -20.84
N LYS A 162 10.00 -6.75 -19.93
CA LYS A 162 9.67 -8.06 -19.33
C LYS A 162 8.45 -8.67 -20.01
N HIS A 163 8.52 -9.98 -20.26
CA HIS A 163 7.34 -10.76 -20.66
C HIS A 163 6.73 -11.40 -19.41
N VAL A 164 5.76 -10.72 -18.80
CA VAL A 164 4.99 -11.26 -17.66
C VAL A 164 4.05 -12.35 -18.18
N THR A 165 4.22 -13.56 -17.68
CA THR A 165 3.41 -14.71 -18.10
C THR A 165 2.21 -14.93 -17.19
N HIS A 166 2.30 -14.52 -15.91
CA HIS A 166 1.28 -14.79 -14.92
C HIS A 166 1.32 -13.78 -13.78
N THR A 167 0.15 -13.34 -13.32
CA THR A 167 -0.01 -12.41 -12.21
C THR A 167 -0.99 -12.95 -11.18
N THR A 168 -0.62 -12.90 -9.91
CA THR A 168 -1.54 -13.06 -8.77
C THR A 168 -1.74 -11.70 -8.11
N THR A 169 -2.99 -11.27 -8.04
CA THR A 169 -3.40 -9.99 -7.46
C THR A 169 -3.99 -10.20 -6.07
N LEU A 170 -3.52 -9.42 -5.09
CA LEU A 170 -4.16 -9.25 -3.80
C LEU A 170 -4.74 -7.84 -3.76
N HIS A 171 -6.06 -7.71 -3.71
CA HIS A 171 -6.75 -6.42 -3.63
C HIS A 171 -7.42 -6.33 -2.26
N ILE A 172 -6.94 -5.41 -1.43
CA ILE A 172 -7.30 -5.30 -0.02
C ILE A 172 -7.56 -3.84 0.38
N SER A 173 -8.45 -3.65 1.35
CA SER A 173 -8.77 -2.32 1.89
C SER A 173 -9.10 -2.40 3.37
N THR A 174 -8.89 -1.30 4.09
CA THR A 174 -9.44 -1.11 5.44
C THR A 174 -10.94 -0.84 5.45
N ARG A 175 -11.53 -0.53 4.28
CA ARG A 175 -12.98 -0.50 4.10
C ARG A 175 -13.47 -1.86 3.60
N PRO A 176 -14.72 -2.24 3.91
CA PRO A 176 -15.31 -3.45 3.36
C PRO A 176 -15.24 -3.49 1.83
N LEU A 177 -14.81 -4.62 1.30
CA LEU A 177 -14.87 -4.95 -0.12
C LEU A 177 -16.02 -5.95 -0.34
N ASN A 178 -16.14 -6.54 -1.52
CA ASN A 178 -17.04 -7.69 -1.67
C ASN A 178 -16.36 -8.74 -2.53
N PRO A 179 -15.77 -9.79 -1.93
CA PRO A 179 -15.67 -10.10 -0.48
C PRO A 179 -14.46 -9.45 0.24
N PRO A 180 -14.48 -9.28 1.59
CA PRO A 180 -15.61 -9.52 2.49
C PRO A 180 -16.46 -8.26 2.69
N GLY A 181 -17.78 -8.46 2.76
CA GLY A 181 -18.75 -7.35 2.92
C GLY A 181 -18.68 -6.57 4.23
N THR A 182 -17.85 -7.01 5.18
CA THR A 182 -17.65 -6.38 6.50
C THR A 182 -16.20 -6.61 6.99
N GLY A 183 -15.81 -5.91 8.06
CA GLY A 183 -14.46 -5.99 8.63
C GLY A 183 -13.53 -4.92 8.07
N GLY A 184 -12.25 -5.01 8.43
CA GLY A 184 -11.27 -3.98 8.15
C GLY A 184 -11.24 -2.85 9.18
N GLY A 185 -10.26 -1.97 9.06
CA GLY A 185 -10.24 -0.69 9.78
C GLY A 185 -8.85 -0.11 9.98
N THR A 186 -8.83 1.10 10.49
CA THR A 186 -7.65 1.78 11.02
C THR A 186 -7.87 2.11 12.50
N SER A 187 -6.80 2.18 13.27
CA SER A 187 -6.83 2.66 14.65
C SER A 187 -5.62 3.54 14.90
N ASN A 188 -5.88 4.81 15.22
CA ASN A 188 -4.89 5.87 15.33
C ASN A 188 -4.62 6.26 16.79
N ILE A 189 -3.40 6.69 17.10
CA ILE A 189 -3.06 7.29 18.41
C ILE A 189 -3.77 8.64 18.60
N ALA A 190 -3.86 9.08 19.85
CA ALA A 190 -4.54 10.33 20.23
C ALA A 190 -4.01 11.57 19.49
N PHE A 191 -2.70 11.63 19.19
CA PHE A 191 -2.13 12.74 18.44
C PHE A 191 -2.77 12.86 17.05
N LEU A 192 -2.90 11.75 16.31
CA LEU A 192 -3.47 11.75 14.96
C LEU A 192 -4.97 12.09 14.99
N GLN A 193 -5.71 11.47 15.93
CA GLN A 193 -7.15 11.69 16.12
C GLN A 193 -7.50 13.12 16.56
N GLY A 194 -6.57 13.80 17.25
CA GLY A 194 -6.77 15.14 17.75
C GLY A 194 -7.83 15.22 18.85
N ALA A 195 -8.46 16.39 18.97
CA ALA A 195 -9.44 16.69 20.02
C ALA A 195 -10.61 17.52 19.43
N ALA A 196 -11.22 18.41 20.21
CA ALA A 196 -12.39 19.20 19.78
C ALA A 196 -12.15 20.06 18.51
N GLY A 197 -10.90 20.34 18.14
CA GLY A 197 -10.52 21.05 16.92
C GLY A 197 -10.42 20.19 15.65
N GLY A 198 -10.67 18.87 15.76
CA GLY A 198 -10.48 17.91 14.68
C GLY A 198 -9.12 17.19 14.73
N PRO A 199 -8.88 16.27 13.78
CA PRO A 199 -7.66 15.48 13.73
C PRO A 199 -6.45 16.29 13.26
N ASN A 200 -5.26 15.90 13.73
CA ASN A 200 -4.01 16.43 13.19
C ASN A 200 -3.65 15.76 11.85
N ALA A 201 -3.92 14.45 11.72
CA ALA A 201 -3.76 13.67 10.49
C ALA A 201 -4.38 12.27 10.70
N ASP A 202 -5.70 12.15 10.70
CA ASP A 202 -6.36 10.85 10.91
C ASP A 202 -6.13 9.94 9.71
N ALA A 203 -5.43 8.80 9.90
CA ALA A 203 -5.33 7.80 8.85
C ALA A 203 -6.68 7.07 8.72
N ALA A 204 -7.55 7.60 7.86
CA ALA A 204 -8.95 7.21 7.75
C ALA A 204 -9.17 5.97 6.88
N ARG A 205 -8.25 5.70 5.93
CA ARG A 205 -8.38 4.58 4.99
C ARG A 205 -7.02 4.16 4.45
N VAL A 206 -6.84 2.87 4.25
CA VAL A 206 -5.74 2.34 3.43
C VAL A 206 -6.32 1.38 2.39
N ASP A 207 -5.95 1.59 1.13
CA ASP A 207 -6.19 0.68 0.03
C ASP A 207 -4.86 0.19 -0.52
N ALA A 208 -4.78 -1.09 -0.90
CA ALA A 208 -3.59 -1.61 -1.56
C ALA A 208 -3.93 -2.67 -2.60
N ILE A 209 -3.15 -2.68 -3.67
CA ILE A 209 -3.09 -3.78 -4.63
C ILE A 209 -1.66 -4.28 -4.69
N PHE A 210 -1.48 -5.57 -4.45
CA PHE A 210 -0.22 -6.29 -4.64
C PHE A 210 -0.33 -7.17 -5.87
N TRP A 211 0.68 -7.14 -6.73
CA TRP A 211 0.82 -8.01 -7.88
C TRP A 211 2.08 -8.87 -7.71
N ILE A 212 1.88 -10.18 -7.56
CA ILE A 212 2.94 -11.17 -7.53
C ILE A 212 3.05 -11.74 -8.94
N GLU A 213 4.13 -11.41 -9.63
CA GLU A 213 4.24 -11.60 -11.07
C GLU A 213 5.36 -12.57 -11.40
N ARG A 214 5.07 -13.51 -12.32
CA ARG A 214 6.09 -14.34 -12.97
C ARG A 214 6.41 -13.77 -14.33
N TYR A 215 7.68 -13.54 -14.61
CA TYR A 215 8.14 -13.01 -15.89
C TYR A 215 9.34 -13.79 -16.44
N GLN A 216 9.49 -13.79 -17.76
CA GLN A 216 10.63 -14.36 -18.45
C GLN A 216 11.71 -13.30 -18.68
N GLU A 217 12.95 -13.64 -18.34
CA GLU A 217 14.13 -12.81 -18.59
C GLU A 217 15.33 -13.73 -18.84
N ASN A 218 16.02 -13.55 -19.98
CA ASN A 218 17.19 -14.36 -20.36
C ASN A 218 16.95 -15.89 -20.29
N GLY A 219 15.76 -16.34 -20.67
CA GLY A 219 15.38 -17.76 -20.64
C GLY A 219 15.10 -18.34 -19.25
N GLN A 220 15.08 -17.49 -18.21
CA GLN A 220 14.74 -17.88 -16.85
C GLN A 220 13.39 -17.29 -16.43
N THR A 221 12.63 -18.08 -15.67
CA THR A 221 11.43 -17.59 -14.99
C THR A 221 11.84 -16.92 -13.67
N LYS A 222 11.50 -15.65 -13.52
CA LYS A 222 11.73 -14.86 -12.30
C LYS A 222 10.40 -14.44 -11.67
N VAL A 223 10.48 -13.98 -10.42
CA VAL A 223 9.34 -13.46 -9.67
C VAL A 223 9.65 -12.04 -9.21
N GLN A 224 8.68 -11.15 -9.36
CA GLN A 224 8.68 -9.82 -8.74
C GLN A 224 7.39 -9.61 -7.95
N LEU A 225 7.44 -8.65 -7.04
CA LEU A 225 6.29 -8.12 -6.33
C LEU A 225 6.17 -6.63 -6.63
N GLN A 226 5.09 -6.22 -7.26
CA GLN A 226 4.71 -4.82 -7.37
C GLN A 226 3.58 -4.51 -6.40
N TYR A 227 3.54 -3.29 -5.88
CA TYR A 227 2.36 -2.81 -5.18
C TYR A 227 2.10 -1.33 -5.42
N THR A 228 0.83 -0.97 -5.27
CA THR A 228 0.40 0.41 -5.04
C THR A 228 -0.42 0.43 -3.76
N GLN A 229 -0.10 1.36 -2.87
CA GLN A 229 -0.79 1.56 -1.60
C GLN A 229 -1.15 3.04 -1.48
N LYS A 230 -2.41 3.31 -1.16
CA LYS A 230 -2.92 4.65 -0.89
C LYS A 230 -3.44 4.72 0.53
N VAL A 231 -2.80 5.55 1.35
CA VAL A 231 -3.29 5.96 2.67
C VAL A 231 -4.02 7.28 2.49
N ILE A 232 -5.23 7.39 3.02
CA ILE A 232 -5.97 8.65 3.09
C ILE A 232 -5.78 9.22 4.49
N LEU A 233 -5.20 10.43 4.56
CA LEU A 233 -5.08 11.20 5.78
C LEU A 233 -6.15 12.29 5.79
N ASP A 234 -7.03 12.29 6.78
CA ASP A 234 -8.09 13.29 6.92
C ASP A 234 -7.67 14.33 7.97
N PHE A 235 -7.56 15.59 7.53
CA PHE A 235 -7.35 16.74 8.41
C PHE A 235 -7.64 18.05 7.67
N ASN A 236 -7.98 19.09 8.42
CA ASN A 236 -8.29 20.42 7.88
C ASN A 236 -9.39 20.42 6.80
N GLY A 237 -10.40 19.55 6.96
CA GLY A 237 -11.54 19.43 6.02
C GLY A 237 -11.22 18.73 4.70
N LEU A 238 -9.99 18.24 4.52
CA LEU A 238 -9.53 17.57 3.31
C LEU A 238 -9.05 16.15 3.60
N SER A 239 -9.23 15.29 2.60
CA SER A 239 -8.58 14.00 2.48
C SER A 239 -7.32 14.18 1.63
N TRP A 240 -6.19 13.76 2.19
CA TRP A 240 -4.86 13.87 1.58
C TRP A 240 -4.37 12.47 1.19
N PRO A 241 -4.36 12.12 -0.09
CA PRO A 241 -3.83 10.83 -0.54
C PRO A 241 -2.31 10.78 -0.40
N HIS A 242 -1.84 9.79 0.36
CA HIS A 242 -0.43 9.45 0.48
C HIS A 242 -0.20 8.11 -0.22
N VAL A 243 0.52 8.16 -1.34
CA VAL A 243 0.68 7.01 -2.25
C VAL A 243 2.11 6.49 -2.20
N SER A 244 2.24 5.18 -1.97
CA SER A 244 3.51 4.44 -2.03
C SER A 244 3.41 3.38 -3.12
N VAL A 245 4.46 3.28 -3.94
CA VAL A 245 4.55 2.31 -5.02
C VAL A 245 5.95 1.70 -5.05
N ALA A 246 6.06 0.41 -5.33
CA ALA A 246 7.37 -0.22 -5.48
C ALA A 246 7.33 -1.39 -6.46
N THR A 247 8.50 -1.67 -7.04
CA THR A 247 8.79 -2.92 -7.74
C THR A 247 9.93 -3.63 -7.00
N LEU A 248 9.61 -4.74 -6.34
CA LEU A 248 10.54 -5.51 -5.53
C LEU A 248 10.92 -6.80 -6.28
N GLN A 249 12.22 -7.10 -6.29
CA GLN A 249 12.73 -8.37 -6.81
C GLN A 249 13.04 -9.31 -5.66
N LYS A 250 12.77 -10.60 -5.86
CA LYS A 250 13.16 -11.62 -4.89
C LYS A 250 14.69 -11.66 -4.77
N LYS A 251 15.19 -11.46 -3.55
CA LYS A 251 16.60 -11.67 -3.22
C LYS A 251 16.89 -13.18 -3.18
N TYR A 252 17.89 -13.62 -3.94
CA TYR A 252 18.37 -15.01 -3.96
C TYR A 252 19.61 -15.17 -3.10
#